data_AF-A0A952QEY9-F1
#
_entry.id   AF-A0A952QEY9-F1
#
_cell.length_a   1.000
_cell.length_b   1.000
_cell.length_c   1.000
_cell.angle_alpha   90.00
_cell.angle_beta   90.00
_cell.angle_gamma   90.00
#
_symmetry.space_group_name_H-M   'P 1'
#
loop_
_entity.id
_entity.type
_entity.pdbx_description
1 polymer ?
#
loop_
_entity_poly.entity_id
_entity_poly.type
_entity_poly.pdbx_seq_one_letter_code
_entity_poly.pdbx_strand_id
1 'polypeptide(L)'
;MRRELIPLLVVAAVVVAVFGGAVFVLNATLYSASGFVRSYLDSIARHDVDGALELAGTLAVGDASDELLTPDALGTLSNLRLVSDDTDAQGIHRIVYAFTTGDKSGESTFSVRPQGSLLGLFSTWGFDTNPLGVLQVLPQHGSTFSVNGVKVIAPAAGTPAPYLVFAPMSYELTEKSRFLEAPPVTVTASQPGAAIIATVNLRPTAELVDQVQSEINKYLDTCATQVVLLPTGCPFGEEISNRIVSTPQWSIAQYPRVTLAAGPDPGTWLIPRTDAAAHLVVEVKSLFDGSVSTFDEDVRFSSSYVVTILPDGQLLIKGI
;
A
#
# COMPACT_ATOMS: atom_id res chain seq x y z
N MET A 1 30.91 73.86 15.11
CA MET A 1 30.64 72.46 14.69
C MET A 1 30.70 71.58 15.93
N ARG A 2 29.60 70.90 16.26
CA ARG A 2 29.34 70.33 17.59
C ARG A 2 30.20 69.10 17.85
N ARG A 3 31.08 69.19 18.86
CA ARG A 3 31.95 68.10 19.36
C ARG A 3 31.16 66.87 19.84
N GLU A 4 29.85 67.03 20.06
CA GLU A 4 28.89 65.97 20.40
C GLU A 4 28.42 65.12 19.21
N LEU A 5 28.66 65.54 17.97
CA LEU A 5 28.34 64.74 16.78
C LEU A 5 29.33 63.59 16.58
N ILE A 6 30.57 63.75 17.04
CA ILE A 6 31.63 62.73 16.92
C ILE A 6 31.27 61.46 17.71
N PRO A 7 30.93 61.51 19.02
CA PRO A 7 30.54 60.30 19.75
C PRO A 7 29.26 59.67 19.20
N LEU A 8 28.28 60.48 18.75
CA LEU A 8 27.06 59.96 18.13
C LEU A 8 27.37 59.22 16.82
N LEU A 9 28.26 59.75 15.99
CA LEU A 9 28.70 59.10 14.75
C LEU A 9 29.50 57.81 15.03
N VAL A 10 30.35 57.80 16.06
CA VAL A 10 31.07 56.59 16.48
C VAL A 10 30.11 55.52 16.97
N VAL A 11 29.14 55.88 17.82
CA VAL A 11 28.10 54.95 18.29
C VAL A 11 27.27 54.43 17.12
N ALA A 12 26.84 55.30 16.20
CA ALA A 12 26.10 54.90 15.01
C ALA A 12 26.92 53.94 14.11
N ALA A 13 28.21 54.22 13.89
CA ALA A 13 29.09 53.35 13.13
C ALA A 13 29.27 51.97 13.78
N VAL A 14 29.43 51.93 15.11
CA VAL A 14 29.52 50.67 15.87
C VAL A 14 28.22 49.87 15.76
N VAL A 15 27.06 50.51 15.88
CA VAL A 15 25.75 49.84 15.74
C VAL A 15 25.60 49.25 14.35
N VAL A 16 25.96 49.99 13.29
CA VAL A 16 25.92 49.50 11.91
C VAL A 16 26.88 48.32 11.70
N ALA A 17 28.08 48.38 12.25
CA ALA A 17 29.05 47.28 12.16
C ALA A 17 28.57 46.02 12.89
N VAL A 18 27.99 46.16 14.08
CA VAL A 18 27.40 45.04 14.84
C VAL A 18 26.22 44.44 14.09
N PHE A 19 25.33 45.29 13.55
CA PHE A 19 24.19 44.84 12.76
C PHE A 19 24.63 44.11 11.48
N GLY A 20 25.57 44.67 10.73
CA GLY A 20 26.14 44.03 9.54
C GLY A 20 26.83 42.71 9.86
N GLY A 21 27.56 42.64 10.97
CA GLY A 21 28.14 41.39 11.47
C GLY A 21 27.08 40.35 11.81
N ALA A 22 25.99 40.74 12.47
CA ALA A 22 24.88 39.85 12.77
C ALA A 22 24.20 39.32 11.49
N VAL A 23 23.93 40.19 10.51
CA VAL A 23 23.37 39.81 9.20
C VAL A 23 24.31 38.83 8.48
N PHE A 24 25.61 39.08 8.49
CA PHE A 24 26.60 38.18 7.90
C PHE A 24 26.58 36.80 8.56
N VAL A 25 26.62 36.74 9.90
CA VAL A 25 26.58 35.48 10.65
C VAL A 25 25.28 34.71 10.39
N LEU A 26 24.14 35.41 10.34
CA LEU A 26 22.85 34.80 10.06
C LEU A 26 22.78 34.22 8.63
N ASN A 27 23.32 34.92 7.62
CA ASN A 27 23.43 34.38 6.26
C ASN A 27 24.41 33.22 6.13
N ALA A 28 25.47 33.21 6.92
CA ALA A 28 26.42 32.10 6.96
C ALA A 28 25.89 30.87 7.71
N THR A 29 24.76 30.98 8.43
CA THR A 29 24.23 29.91 9.29
C THR A 29 22.78 29.60 8.95
N LEU A 30 21.81 30.36 9.45
CA LEU A 30 20.38 30.08 9.32
C LEU A 30 19.84 30.36 7.91
N TYR A 31 20.25 31.46 7.29
CA TYR A 31 19.86 31.84 5.94
C TYR A 31 20.85 31.35 4.89
N SER A 32 21.61 30.29 5.21
CA SER A 32 22.49 29.60 4.27
C SER A 32 21.74 28.51 3.49
N ALA A 33 22.34 28.02 2.40
CA ALA A 33 21.79 26.92 1.61
C ALA A 33 21.60 25.65 2.46
N SER A 34 22.62 25.28 3.23
CA SER A 34 22.56 24.14 4.17
C SER A 34 21.55 24.38 5.31
N GLY A 35 21.43 25.60 5.83
CA GLY A 35 20.41 25.97 6.83
C GLY A 35 18.97 25.82 6.32
N PHE A 36 18.71 26.14 5.06
CA PHE A 36 17.43 25.92 4.42
C PHE A 36 17.08 24.42 4.30
N VAL A 37 18.01 23.59 3.79
CA VAL A 37 17.82 22.13 3.71
C VAL A 37 17.64 21.52 5.11
N ARG A 38 18.42 22.00 6.09
CA ARG A 38 18.27 21.58 7.50
C ARG A 38 16.87 21.86 8.02
N SER A 39 16.33 23.04 7.75
CA SER A 39 14.98 23.43 8.19
C SER A 39 13.91 22.51 7.61
N TYR A 40 14.03 22.18 6.33
CA TYR A 40 13.16 21.21 5.65
C TYR A 40 13.21 19.82 6.32
N LEU A 41 14.43 19.30 6.55
CA LEU A 41 14.64 18.00 7.19
C LEU A 41 14.15 17.98 8.65
N ASP A 42 14.36 19.07 9.39
CA ASP A 42 13.88 19.20 10.77
C ASP A 42 12.34 19.28 10.82
N SER A 43 11.67 19.85 9.80
CA SER A 43 10.20 19.81 9.70
C SER A 43 9.69 18.37 9.50
N ILE A 44 10.30 17.61 8.59
CA ILE A 44 10.00 16.18 8.42
C ILE A 44 10.23 15.40 9.72
N ALA A 45 11.37 15.62 10.39
CA ALA A 45 11.72 14.93 11.62
C ALA A 45 10.77 15.22 12.80
N ARG A 46 10.10 16.38 12.79
CA ARG A 46 9.07 16.76 13.77
C ARG A 46 7.64 16.45 13.30
N HIS A 47 7.48 15.73 12.19
CA HIS A 47 6.18 15.43 11.58
C HIS A 47 5.38 16.68 11.18
N ASP A 48 6.05 17.81 10.96
CA ASP A 48 5.48 19.08 10.50
C ASP A 48 5.40 19.09 8.97
N VAL A 49 4.37 18.41 8.45
CA VAL A 49 4.13 18.27 7.01
C VAL A 49 3.90 19.61 6.35
N ASP A 50 3.07 20.47 6.92
CA ASP A 50 2.75 21.78 6.33
C ASP A 50 4.01 22.64 6.18
N GLY A 51 4.84 22.70 7.24
CA GLY A 51 6.11 23.42 7.19
C GLY A 51 7.11 22.81 6.20
N ALA A 52 7.13 21.47 6.06
CA ALA A 52 7.98 20.81 5.06
C ALA A 52 7.50 21.09 3.63
N LEU A 53 6.19 21.13 3.37
CA LEU A 53 5.61 21.42 2.06
C LEU A 53 5.77 22.91 1.68
N GLU A 54 5.66 23.82 2.63
CA GLU A 54 5.95 25.24 2.41
C GLU A 54 7.39 25.44 1.92
N LEU A 55 8.35 24.77 2.56
CA LEU A 55 9.76 24.81 2.17
C LEU A 55 10.04 24.05 0.86
N ALA A 56 9.33 22.95 0.60
CA ALA A 56 9.44 22.22 -0.67
C ALA A 56 9.00 23.08 -1.87
N GLY A 57 8.07 24.00 -1.65
CA GLY A 57 7.53 24.88 -2.70
C GLY A 57 6.55 24.15 -3.61
N THR A 58 6.52 24.51 -4.89
CA THR A 58 5.51 23.99 -5.82
C THR A 58 5.67 22.49 -6.07
N LEU A 59 4.62 21.73 -5.75
CA LEU A 59 4.57 20.27 -5.76
C LEU A 59 4.29 19.65 -7.14
N ALA A 60 4.65 20.30 -8.25
CA ALA A 60 4.26 19.85 -9.60
C ALA A 60 4.96 18.53 -9.98
N VAL A 61 4.40 17.40 -9.55
CA VAL A 61 4.91 16.04 -9.76
C VAL A 61 3.80 15.20 -10.40
N GLY A 62 3.45 15.52 -11.64
CA GLY A 62 2.56 14.70 -12.46
C GLY A 62 1.19 14.42 -11.82
N ASP A 63 0.77 13.16 -11.89
CA ASP A 63 -0.51 12.61 -11.44
C ASP A 63 -0.42 11.84 -10.10
N ALA A 64 0.69 12.00 -9.37
CA ALA A 64 0.90 11.32 -8.10
C ALA A 64 -0.04 11.85 -7.00
N SER A 65 -0.65 10.95 -6.23
CA SER A 65 -1.53 11.28 -5.12
C SER A 65 -0.75 11.86 -3.93
N ASP A 66 -1.32 12.84 -3.24
CA ASP A 66 -0.75 13.47 -2.04
C ASP A 66 -1.21 12.83 -0.72
N GLU A 67 -2.00 11.74 -0.76
CA GLU A 67 -2.54 11.05 0.42
C GLU A 67 -1.49 10.59 1.44
N LEU A 68 -0.25 10.36 1.00
CA LEU A 68 0.88 9.98 1.86
C LEU A 68 1.69 11.17 2.40
N LEU A 69 1.34 12.40 2.02
CA LEU A 69 1.90 13.61 2.61
C LEU A 69 1.14 13.95 3.90
N THR A 70 1.22 13.05 4.87
CA THR A 70 0.56 13.17 6.18
C THR A 70 1.54 12.83 7.31
N PRO A 71 1.34 13.38 8.52
CA PRO A 71 2.20 13.08 9.67
C PRO A 71 2.27 11.57 9.96
N ASP A 72 1.15 10.87 9.86
CA ASP A 72 1.08 9.43 10.17
C ASP A 72 1.86 8.56 9.16
N ALA A 73 2.03 9.04 7.92
CA ALA A 73 2.81 8.32 6.90
C ALA A 73 4.33 8.47 7.07
N LEU A 74 4.80 9.35 7.96
CA LEU A 74 6.22 9.61 8.16
C LEU A 74 6.81 8.72 9.26
N GLY A 75 7.89 8.01 8.92
CA GLY A 75 8.72 7.31 9.88
C GLY A 75 9.58 8.25 10.73
N THR A 76 10.52 7.67 11.47
CA THR A 76 11.50 8.45 12.24
C THR A 76 12.62 8.93 11.33
N LEU A 77 13.02 10.20 11.50
CA LEU A 77 14.21 10.80 10.88
C LEU A 77 15.05 11.45 11.97
N SER A 78 16.31 11.07 12.07
CA SER A 78 17.20 11.51 13.15
C SER A 78 18.66 11.59 12.71
N ASN A 79 19.55 12.00 13.62
CA ASN A 79 21.00 12.07 13.40
C ASN A 79 21.41 12.91 12.18
N LEU A 80 20.67 13.99 11.92
CA LEU A 80 20.94 14.91 10.81
C LEU A 80 22.29 15.60 10.97
N ARG A 81 23.23 15.31 10.07
CA ARG A 81 24.58 15.91 10.04
C ARG A 81 24.92 16.40 8.64
N LEU A 82 25.32 17.66 8.54
CA LEU A 82 25.86 18.21 7.29
C LEU A 82 27.18 17.50 6.96
N VAL A 83 27.31 16.98 5.75
CA VAL A 83 28.51 16.32 5.23
C VAL A 83 29.25 17.26 4.29
N SER A 84 28.56 17.89 3.33
CA SER A 84 29.14 18.89 2.44
C SER A 84 28.11 19.94 1.98
N ASP A 85 28.62 21.10 1.57
CA ASP A 85 27.90 22.21 0.95
C ASP A 85 28.82 22.76 -0.14
N ASP A 86 28.62 22.29 -1.37
CA ASP A 86 29.45 22.64 -2.53
C ASP A 86 28.63 23.46 -3.52
N THR A 87 29.19 24.55 -4.05
CA THR A 87 28.54 25.38 -5.06
C THR A 87 29.16 25.12 -6.44
N ASP A 88 28.30 24.89 -7.44
CA ASP A 88 28.75 24.73 -8.81
C ASP A 88 28.94 26.09 -9.54
N ALA A 89 29.44 26.03 -10.78
CA ALA A 89 29.68 27.21 -11.59
C ALA A 89 28.40 27.97 -12.01
N GLN A 90 27.23 27.35 -11.85
CA GLN A 90 25.92 27.93 -12.17
C GLN A 90 25.26 28.56 -10.93
N GLY A 91 25.88 28.46 -9.76
CA GLY A 91 25.37 28.97 -8.49
C GLY A 91 24.37 28.02 -7.81
N ILE A 92 24.30 26.76 -8.24
CA ILE A 92 23.51 25.72 -7.56
C ILE A 92 24.36 25.15 -6.44
N HIS A 93 23.78 25.10 -5.24
CA HIS A 93 24.39 24.48 -4.08
C HIS A 93 23.95 23.02 -3.98
N ARG A 94 24.93 22.12 -3.88
CA ARG A 94 24.76 20.69 -3.61
C ARG A 94 25.05 20.44 -2.14
N ILE A 95 23.99 20.18 -1.39
CA ILE A 95 24.03 19.97 0.06
C ILE A 95 23.89 18.49 0.35
N VAL A 96 24.86 17.91 1.04
CA VAL A 96 24.81 16.50 1.46
C VAL A 96 24.53 16.42 2.96
N TYR A 97 23.42 15.77 3.32
CA TYR A 97 23.09 15.45 4.72
C TYR A 97 23.16 13.95 4.95
N ALA A 98 23.89 13.55 5.98
CA ALA A 98 23.77 12.23 6.59
C ALA A 98 22.59 12.21 7.55
N PHE A 99 21.87 11.09 7.59
CA PHE A 99 20.69 10.90 8.41
C PHE A 99 20.54 9.44 8.85
N THR A 100 19.62 9.19 9.77
CA THR A 100 19.12 7.85 10.13
C THR A 100 17.61 7.84 10.00
N THR A 101 17.07 6.86 9.25
CA THR A 101 15.63 6.61 9.08
C THR A 101 15.33 5.16 9.41
N GLY A 102 14.41 4.94 10.37
CA GLY A 102 14.30 3.63 11.02
C GLY A 102 15.66 3.17 11.54
N ASP A 103 16.08 1.96 11.16
CA ASP A 103 17.38 1.38 11.56
C ASP A 103 18.49 1.60 10.51
N LYS A 104 18.24 2.40 9.46
CA LYS A 104 19.18 2.59 8.35
C LYS A 104 19.75 4.00 8.37
N SER A 105 21.08 4.10 8.30
CA SER A 105 21.76 5.36 8.03
C SER A 105 22.02 5.54 6.53
N GLY A 106 21.97 6.77 6.06
CA GLY A 106 22.20 7.10 4.65
C GLY A 106 22.58 8.56 4.47
N GLU A 107 22.84 8.93 3.21
CA GLU A 107 23.12 10.30 2.81
C GLU A 107 22.19 10.70 1.64
N SER A 108 21.68 11.93 1.68
CA SER A 108 20.87 12.53 0.63
C SER A 108 21.55 13.78 0.11
N THR A 109 21.53 13.95 -1.21
CA THR A 109 22.02 15.17 -1.87
C THR A 109 20.85 16.03 -2.28
N PHE A 110 20.83 17.28 -1.82
CA PHE A 110 19.84 18.29 -2.16
C PHE A 110 20.47 19.34 -3.06
N SER A 111 19.80 19.67 -4.15
CA SER A 111 20.18 20.79 -5.03
C SER A 111 19.29 21.99 -4.70
N VAL A 112 19.89 23.10 -4.29
CA VAL A 112 19.17 24.34 -3.97
C VAL A 112 19.81 25.52 -4.67
N ARG A 113 19.00 26.54 -4.99
CA ARG A 113 19.45 27.75 -5.67
C ARG A 113 18.94 29.00 -4.95
N PRO A 114 19.66 30.14 -5.03
CA PRO A 114 19.17 31.40 -4.50
C PRO A 114 17.89 31.84 -5.20
N GLN A 115 16.90 32.30 -4.44
CA GLN A 115 15.64 32.86 -4.97
C GLN A 115 15.49 34.36 -4.75
N GLY A 116 16.43 34.99 -4.05
CA GLY A 116 16.44 36.42 -3.78
C GLY A 116 16.92 36.72 -2.37
N SER A 117 16.35 37.77 -1.78
CA SER A 117 16.67 38.17 -0.41
C SER A 117 15.48 38.80 0.30
N LEU A 118 15.24 38.39 1.55
CA LEU A 118 14.29 39.03 2.44
C LEU A 118 14.87 40.37 2.93
N LEU A 119 14.09 41.45 2.74
CA LEU A 119 14.46 42.82 3.10
C LEU A 119 15.78 43.32 2.49
N GLY A 120 16.29 42.67 1.44
CA GLY A 120 17.61 42.98 0.87
C GLY A 120 18.80 42.52 1.71
N LEU A 121 18.57 41.79 2.81
CA LEU A 121 19.59 41.46 3.80
C LEU A 121 19.82 39.96 3.98
N PHE A 122 18.77 39.14 3.88
CA PHE A 122 18.84 37.71 4.16
C PHE A 122 18.57 36.89 2.91
N SER A 123 19.50 36.04 2.51
CA SER A 123 19.36 35.17 1.36
C SER A 123 18.14 34.26 1.50
N THR A 124 17.36 34.13 0.42
CA THR A 124 16.28 33.14 0.31
C THR A 124 16.69 32.05 -0.67
N TRP A 125 16.24 30.84 -0.40
CA TRP A 125 16.62 29.64 -1.11
C TRP A 125 15.38 28.89 -1.57
N GLY A 126 15.53 28.10 -2.62
CA GLY A 126 14.53 27.11 -2.98
C GLY A 126 15.18 25.92 -3.64
N PHE A 127 14.47 24.80 -3.62
CA PHE A 127 14.94 23.57 -4.26
C PHE A 127 15.00 23.75 -5.78
N ASP A 128 16.13 23.32 -6.35
CA ASP A 128 16.32 23.23 -7.80
C ASP A 128 15.76 21.89 -8.33
N THR A 129 15.91 20.82 -7.54
CA THR A 129 15.26 19.52 -7.76
C THR A 129 14.20 19.30 -6.69
N ASN A 130 12.99 18.88 -7.08
CA ASN A 130 11.90 18.66 -6.13
C ASN A 130 12.36 17.71 -5.00
N PRO A 131 12.22 18.10 -3.71
CA PRO A 131 12.68 17.29 -2.60
C PRO A 131 11.79 16.07 -2.34
N LEU A 132 10.58 16.02 -2.90
CA LEU A 132 9.70 14.87 -2.84
C LEU A 132 10.08 13.80 -3.86
N GLY A 133 9.87 12.54 -3.50
CA GLY A 133 9.93 11.39 -4.39
C GLY A 133 8.54 10.93 -4.81
N VAL A 134 8.50 9.96 -5.72
CA VAL A 134 7.29 9.25 -6.14
C VAL A 134 7.43 7.78 -5.80
N LEU A 135 6.54 7.28 -4.96
CA LEU A 135 6.38 5.87 -4.64
C LEU A 135 5.33 5.26 -5.58
N GLN A 136 5.79 4.46 -6.54
CA GLN A 136 4.98 3.64 -7.44
C GLN A 136 4.62 2.33 -6.75
N VAL A 137 3.40 2.22 -6.22
CA VAL A 137 2.93 1.00 -5.55
C VAL A 137 2.17 0.14 -6.55
N LEU A 138 2.59 -1.11 -6.71
CA LEU A 138 1.86 -2.14 -7.45
C LEU A 138 1.14 -3.07 -6.46
N PRO A 139 -0.15 -2.86 -6.19
CA PRO A 139 -0.91 -3.76 -5.33
C PRO A 139 -1.42 -4.95 -6.14
N GLN A 140 -1.05 -6.16 -5.77
CA GLN A 140 -1.46 -7.40 -6.44
C GLN A 140 -2.61 -8.07 -5.70
N HIS A 141 -3.61 -8.56 -6.44
CA HIS A 141 -4.75 -9.34 -5.93
C HIS A 141 -5.69 -8.61 -4.94
N GLY A 142 -5.48 -7.32 -4.74
CA GLY A 142 -6.37 -6.38 -4.07
C GLY A 142 -5.83 -4.96 -4.21
N SER A 143 -6.63 -3.96 -3.81
CA SER A 143 -6.28 -2.53 -3.97
C SER A 143 -6.06 -1.79 -2.66
N THR A 144 -6.41 -2.40 -1.53
CA THR A 144 -6.26 -1.78 -0.20
C THR A 144 -4.95 -2.22 0.43
N PHE A 145 -4.19 -1.26 0.94
CA PHE A 145 -2.99 -1.49 1.73
C PHE A 145 -2.78 -0.33 2.70
N SER A 146 -1.79 -0.44 3.56
CA SER A 146 -1.37 0.62 4.46
C SER A 146 0.09 0.97 4.21
N VAL A 147 0.44 2.25 4.33
CA VAL A 147 1.82 2.74 4.27
C VAL A 147 2.15 3.43 5.59
N ASN A 148 3.09 2.90 6.35
CA ASN A 148 3.41 3.36 7.71
C ASN A 148 2.17 3.49 8.62
N GLY A 149 1.12 2.69 8.38
CA GLY A 149 -0.14 2.71 9.13
C GLY A 149 -1.23 3.58 8.50
N VAL A 150 -0.93 4.41 7.50
CA VAL A 150 -1.94 5.16 6.73
C VAL A 150 -2.60 4.24 5.72
N LYS A 151 -3.90 4.03 5.85
CA LYS A 151 -4.67 3.19 4.94
C LYS A 151 -4.93 3.90 3.62
N VAL A 152 -4.60 3.24 2.52
CA VAL A 152 -4.70 3.73 1.15
C VAL A 152 -5.48 2.73 0.29
N ILE A 153 -6.23 3.24 -0.67
CA ILE A 153 -6.94 2.44 -1.66
C ILE A 153 -6.41 2.84 -3.03
N ALA A 154 -5.67 1.96 -3.69
CA ALA A 154 -5.25 2.19 -5.06
C ALA A 154 -6.44 2.23 -6.02
N PRO A 155 -6.38 3.04 -7.11
CA PRO A 155 -7.45 3.12 -8.10
C PRO A 155 -7.82 1.76 -8.72
N ALA A 156 -6.81 0.89 -8.90
CA ALA A 156 -7.00 -0.46 -9.42
C ALA A 156 -5.95 -1.42 -8.85
N ALA A 157 -6.36 -2.66 -8.62
CA ALA A 157 -5.44 -3.75 -8.34
C ALA A 157 -4.73 -4.20 -9.63
N GLY A 158 -3.46 -4.60 -9.52
CA GLY A 158 -2.62 -5.04 -10.64
C GLY A 158 -2.02 -3.91 -11.48
N THR A 159 -2.27 -2.65 -11.14
CA THR A 159 -1.77 -1.47 -11.86
C THR A 159 -0.93 -0.62 -10.92
N PRO A 160 0.27 -0.14 -11.33
CA PRO A 160 1.04 0.79 -10.52
C PRO A 160 0.27 2.08 -10.23
N ALA A 161 0.25 2.50 -8.97
CA ALA A 161 -0.35 3.75 -8.50
C ALA A 161 0.74 4.66 -7.92
N PRO A 162 0.87 5.91 -8.42
CA PRO A 162 1.88 6.86 -7.94
C PRO A 162 1.42 7.63 -6.69
N TYR A 163 2.30 7.71 -5.68
CA TYR A 163 2.09 8.50 -4.46
C TYR A 163 3.29 9.41 -4.17
N LEU A 164 3.03 10.66 -3.81
CA LEU A 164 4.06 11.59 -3.36
C LEU A 164 4.55 11.21 -1.97
N VAL A 165 5.87 11.26 -1.78
CA VAL A 165 6.52 10.89 -0.53
C VAL A 165 7.68 11.84 -0.22
N PHE A 166 7.92 12.09 1.07
CA PHE A 166 9.08 12.84 1.52
C PHE A 166 10.37 12.02 1.37
N ALA A 167 11.47 12.71 1.11
CA ALA A 167 12.81 12.11 1.11
C ALA A 167 13.78 12.98 1.93
N PRO A 168 14.69 12.36 2.72
CA PRO A 168 14.83 10.93 2.96
C PRO A 168 13.79 10.38 3.93
N MET A 169 13.17 9.24 3.59
CA MET A 169 12.25 8.54 4.49
C MET A 169 12.10 7.06 4.12
N SER A 170 11.77 6.22 5.10
CA SER A 170 11.38 4.83 4.86
C SER A 170 9.87 4.65 4.97
N TYR A 171 9.33 3.83 4.07
CA TYR A 171 7.92 3.51 3.94
C TYR A 171 7.74 2.00 4.02
N GLU A 172 7.06 1.53 5.05
CA GLU A 172 6.62 0.15 5.18
C GLU A 172 5.21 0.01 4.63
N LEU A 173 5.06 -0.82 3.60
CA LEU A 173 3.78 -1.18 3.02
C LEU A 173 3.33 -2.51 3.61
N THR A 174 2.10 -2.58 4.08
CA THR A 174 1.53 -3.76 4.71
C THR A 174 0.04 -3.83 4.44
N GLU A 175 -0.58 -4.99 4.61
CA GLU A 175 -2.04 -5.08 4.67
C GLU A 175 -2.43 -6.11 5.72
N LYS A 176 -3.39 -5.74 6.57
CA LYS A 176 -3.94 -6.65 7.57
C LYS A 176 -5.42 -6.36 7.77
N SER A 177 -6.23 -7.07 7.01
CA SER A 177 -7.69 -7.05 7.12
C SER A 177 -8.21 -8.43 7.55
N ARG A 178 -9.53 -8.53 7.72
CA ARG A 178 -10.20 -9.79 8.05
C ARG A 178 -9.91 -10.88 7.02
N PHE A 179 -9.96 -10.54 5.73
CA PHE A 179 -9.91 -11.51 4.63
C PHE A 179 -8.61 -11.51 3.84
N LEU A 180 -7.87 -10.39 3.87
CA LEU A 180 -6.64 -10.24 3.12
C LEU A 180 -5.50 -9.76 4.01
N GLU A 181 -4.32 -10.30 3.76
CA GLU A 181 -3.07 -9.87 4.39
C GLU A 181 -1.95 -9.76 3.36
N ALA A 182 -0.99 -8.87 3.61
CA ALA A 182 0.24 -8.77 2.84
C ALA A 182 1.43 -8.69 3.80
N PRO A 183 2.49 -9.50 3.60
CA PRO A 183 3.73 -9.35 4.36
C PRO A 183 4.30 -7.93 4.22
N PRO A 184 4.93 -7.38 5.27
CA PRO A 184 5.48 -6.03 5.21
C PRO A 184 6.60 -5.93 4.18
N VAL A 185 6.56 -4.85 3.39
CA VAL A 185 7.58 -4.49 2.40
C VAL A 185 8.07 -3.09 2.70
N THR A 186 9.34 -2.96 3.10
CA THR A 186 9.94 -1.65 3.40
C THR A 186 10.75 -1.15 2.22
N VAL A 187 10.44 0.06 1.75
CA VAL A 187 11.22 0.80 0.75
C VAL A 187 11.74 2.11 1.35
N THR A 188 12.86 2.61 0.84
CA THR A 188 13.45 3.86 1.32
C THR A 188 13.57 4.85 0.17
N ALA A 189 12.90 5.99 0.29
CA ALA A 189 13.11 7.15 -0.57
C ALA A 189 14.39 7.83 -0.09
N SER A 190 15.55 7.47 -0.64
CA SER A 190 16.85 7.95 -0.13
C SER A 190 17.33 9.26 -0.76
N GLN A 191 16.75 9.69 -1.88
CA GLN A 191 17.16 10.90 -2.59
C GLN A 191 15.94 11.74 -2.96
N PRO A 192 16.06 13.08 -2.94
CA PRO A 192 15.14 14.00 -3.62
C PRO A 192 14.80 13.55 -5.04
N GLY A 193 13.53 13.65 -5.44
CA GLY A 193 13.08 13.32 -6.80
C GLY A 193 13.16 11.82 -7.16
N ALA A 194 13.46 10.93 -6.21
CA ALA A 194 13.57 9.51 -6.48
C ALA A 194 12.23 8.90 -6.94
N ALA A 195 12.28 8.01 -7.91
CA ALA A 195 11.18 7.12 -8.27
C ALA A 195 11.41 5.75 -7.64
N ILE A 196 10.56 5.38 -6.68
CA ILE A 196 10.65 4.14 -5.92
C ILE A 196 9.54 3.22 -6.39
N ILE A 197 9.82 1.93 -6.58
CA ILE A 197 8.81 0.92 -6.91
C ILE A 197 8.65 -0.02 -5.72
N ALA A 198 7.41 -0.26 -5.32
CA ALA A 198 7.05 -1.24 -4.31
C ALA A 198 5.95 -2.16 -4.86
N THR A 199 5.94 -3.42 -4.43
CA THR A 199 4.87 -4.35 -4.76
C THR A 199 4.27 -4.89 -3.48
N VAL A 200 2.95 -4.78 -3.34
CA VAL A 200 2.21 -5.31 -2.19
C VAL A 200 1.41 -6.51 -2.68
N ASN A 201 1.80 -7.71 -2.27
CA ASN A 201 1.13 -8.93 -2.71
C ASN A 201 0.13 -9.39 -1.64
N LEU A 202 -1.15 -9.11 -1.86
CA LEU A 202 -2.22 -9.53 -0.96
C LEU A 202 -2.45 -11.03 -1.10
N ARG A 203 -2.77 -11.66 0.02
CA ARG A 203 -3.02 -13.10 0.17
C ARG A 203 -4.29 -13.31 0.99
N PRO A 204 -5.01 -14.43 0.75
CA PRO A 204 -6.19 -14.76 1.52
C PRO A 204 -5.77 -15.16 2.93
N THR A 205 -6.48 -14.68 3.94
CA THR A 205 -6.28 -15.12 5.33
C THR A 205 -6.91 -16.49 5.54
N ALA A 206 -6.53 -17.17 6.63
CA ALA A 206 -7.20 -18.40 7.05
C ALA A 206 -8.70 -18.18 7.28
N GLU A 207 -9.08 -17.02 7.81
CA GLU A 207 -10.49 -16.68 8.05
C GLU A 207 -11.29 -16.59 6.74
N LEU A 208 -10.71 -16.05 5.65
CA LEU A 208 -11.37 -16.06 4.34
C LEU A 208 -11.56 -17.50 3.84
N VAL A 209 -10.53 -18.35 3.96
CA VAL A 209 -10.61 -19.75 3.56
C VAL A 209 -11.71 -20.49 4.33
N ASP A 210 -11.75 -20.32 5.65
CA ASP A 210 -12.74 -20.97 6.52
C ASP A 210 -14.18 -20.49 6.22
N GLN A 211 -14.36 -19.19 6.01
CA GLN A 211 -15.68 -18.65 5.67
C GLN A 211 -16.17 -19.17 4.32
N VAL A 212 -15.29 -19.22 3.31
CA VAL A 212 -15.62 -19.77 1.99
C VAL A 212 -15.92 -21.27 2.07
N GLN A 213 -15.14 -22.03 2.85
CA GLN A 213 -15.40 -23.45 3.11
C GLN A 213 -16.78 -23.66 3.72
N SER A 214 -17.16 -22.86 4.72
CA SER A 214 -18.48 -22.93 5.35
C SER A 214 -19.61 -22.66 4.37
N GLU A 215 -19.50 -21.64 3.52
CA GLU A 215 -20.53 -21.31 2.53
C GLU A 215 -20.68 -22.41 1.46
N ILE A 216 -19.56 -22.99 0.99
CA ILE A 216 -19.60 -24.11 0.03
C ILE A 216 -20.23 -25.35 0.66
N ASN A 217 -19.86 -25.68 1.90
CA ASN A 217 -20.44 -26.82 2.61
C ASN A 217 -21.96 -26.65 2.73
N LYS A 218 -22.43 -25.49 3.18
CA LYS A 218 -23.86 -25.18 3.32
C LYS A 218 -24.62 -25.25 1.99
N TYR A 219 -24.01 -24.79 0.90
CA TYR A 219 -24.57 -24.92 -0.44
C TYR A 219 -24.70 -26.39 -0.86
N LEU A 220 -23.66 -27.21 -0.64
CA LEU A 220 -23.69 -28.64 -0.93
C LEU A 220 -24.70 -29.40 -0.06
N ASP A 221 -24.83 -29.02 1.21
CA ASP A 221 -25.85 -29.57 2.12
C ASP A 221 -27.26 -29.26 1.62
N THR A 222 -27.48 -28.03 1.14
CA THR A 222 -28.74 -27.64 0.52
C THR A 222 -29.02 -28.49 -0.72
N CYS A 223 -28.00 -28.75 -1.54
CA CYS A 223 -28.09 -29.66 -2.69
C CYS A 223 -28.50 -31.08 -2.28
N ALA A 224 -27.92 -31.61 -1.20
CA ALA A 224 -28.22 -32.95 -0.69
C ALA A 224 -29.65 -33.08 -0.12
N THR A 225 -30.37 -31.98 0.12
CA THR A 225 -31.79 -32.04 0.50
C THR A 225 -32.73 -32.33 -0.69
N GLN A 226 -32.25 -32.19 -1.93
CA GLN A 226 -33.08 -32.44 -3.11
C GLN A 226 -33.30 -33.94 -3.32
N VAL A 227 -34.55 -34.35 -3.57
CA VAL A 227 -34.95 -35.76 -3.66
C VAL A 227 -35.05 -36.26 -5.10
N VAL A 228 -34.12 -35.84 -5.95
CA VAL A 228 -34.05 -36.19 -7.38
C VAL A 228 -32.66 -36.72 -7.74
N LEU A 229 -32.56 -37.53 -8.79
CA LEU A 229 -31.28 -38.09 -9.24
C LEU A 229 -30.32 -37.04 -9.82
N LEU A 230 -30.87 -35.96 -10.39
CA LEU A 230 -30.13 -34.84 -10.97
C LEU A 230 -30.57 -33.54 -10.30
N PRO A 231 -30.06 -33.23 -9.08
CA PRO A 231 -30.42 -32.01 -8.37
C PRO A 231 -30.13 -30.76 -9.18
N THR A 232 -31.10 -29.84 -9.24
CA THR A 232 -30.96 -28.63 -10.04
C THR A 232 -29.94 -27.70 -9.41
N GLY A 233 -28.99 -27.23 -10.22
CA GLY A 233 -28.00 -26.27 -9.78
C GLY A 233 -27.01 -26.84 -8.77
N CYS A 234 -26.76 -28.15 -8.81
CA CYS A 234 -25.81 -28.85 -7.95
C CYS A 234 -24.71 -29.53 -8.78
N PRO A 235 -23.50 -29.68 -8.23
CA PRO A 235 -22.35 -30.19 -8.99
C PRO A 235 -22.31 -31.72 -9.09
N PHE A 236 -23.30 -32.43 -8.52
CA PHE A 236 -23.39 -33.89 -8.53
C PHE A 236 -24.76 -34.34 -9.02
N GLY A 237 -24.82 -35.57 -9.51
CA GLY A 237 -26.03 -36.25 -9.95
C GLY A 237 -25.66 -37.61 -10.57
N GLU A 238 -26.62 -38.52 -10.62
CA GLU A 238 -26.40 -39.89 -11.09
C GLU A 238 -27.47 -40.31 -12.09
N GLU A 239 -27.07 -40.78 -13.27
CA GLU A 239 -28.00 -41.27 -14.28
C GLU A 239 -28.23 -42.78 -14.12
N ILE A 240 -29.42 -43.16 -13.65
CA ILE A 240 -29.79 -44.57 -13.49
C ILE A 240 -30.74 -44.97 -14.63
N SER A 241 -30.33 -45.94 -15.46
CA SER A 241 -31.15 -46.42 -16.60
C SER A 241 -32.34 -47.29 -16.19
N ASN A 242 -32.28 -47.89 -15.00
CA ASN A 242 -33.34 -48.75 -14.47
C ASN A 242 -34.47 -47.93 -13.81
N ARG A 243 -35.58 -48.57 -13.45
CA ARG A 243 -36.71 -47.87 -12.83
C ARG A 243 -36.44 -47.56 -11.37
N ILE A 244 -36.53 -46.29 -10.98
CA ILE A 244 -36.49 -45.87 -9.58
C ILE A 244 -37.78 -46.28 -8.86
N VAL A 245 -37.64 -46.91 -7.69
CA VAL A 245 -38.77 -47.39 -6.89
C VAL A 245 -38.83 -46.80 -5.48
N SER A 246 -37.77 -46.16 -4.98
CA SER A 246 -37.78 -45.34 -3.77
C SER A 246 -37.41 -43.87 -4.05
N THR A 247 -37.61 -43.01 -3.06
CA THR A 247 -37.12 -41.62 -3.12
C THR A 247 -35.59 -41.61 -3.00
N PRO A 248 -34.86 -40.95 -3.92
CA PRO A 248 -33.41 -40.74 -3.79
C PRO A 248 -33.05 -40.01 -2.49
N GLN A 249 -32.04 -40.50 -1.78
CA GLN A 249 -31.48 -39.86 -0.60
C GLN A 249 -30.02 -39.47 -0.85
N TRP A 250 -29.74 -38.19 -0.74
CA TRP A 250 -28.39 -37.66 -0.89
C TRP A 250 -27.81 -37.26 0.46
N SER A 251 -26.50 -37.45 0.60
CA SER A 251 -25.67 -36.82 1.63
C SER A 251 -24.30 -36.49 1.06
N ILE A 252 -23.48 -35.72 1.77
CA ILE A 252 -22.12 -35.41 1.31
C ILE A 252 -21.14 -36.36 1.99
N ALA A 253 -20.55 -37.28 1.23
CA ALA A 253 -19.51 -38.19 1.73
C ALA A 253 -18.19 -37.47 1.96
N GLN A 254 -17.83 -36.57 1.04
CA GLN A 254 -16.59 -35.79 1.11
C GLN A 254 -16.80 -34.39 0.55
N TYR A 255 -16.63 -33.38 1.41
CA TYR A 255 -16.61 -31.98 0.99
C TYR A 255 -15.31 -31.64 0.23
N PRO A 256 -15.36 -30.72 -0.74
CA PRO A 256 -14.15 -30.21 -1.38
C PRO A 256 -13.34 -29.40 -0.35
N ARG A 257 -12.02 -29.62 -0.31
CA ARG A 257 -11.12 -28.82 0.53
C ARG A 257 -10.80 -27.50 -0.16
N VAL A 258 -11.28 -26.40 0.39
CA VAL A 258 -11.05 -25.07 -0.18
C VAL A 258 -9.58 -24.68 -0.07
N THR A 259 -9.02 -24.31 -1.21
CA THR A 259 -7.75 -23.57 -1.31
C THR A 259 -8.00 -22.37 -2.20
N LEU A 260 -7.41 -21.22 -1.86
CA LEU A 260 -7.59 -19.98 -2.60
C LEU A 260 -6.28 -19.62 -3.30
N ALA A 261 -6.33 -19.55 -4.62
CA ALA A 261 -5.27 -19.01 -5.46
C ALA A 261 -5.68 -17.64 -5.99
N ALA A 262 -4.70 -16.87 -6.46
CA ALA A 262 -4.97 -15.64 -7.20
C ALA A 262 -5.89 -15.94 -8.39
N GLY A 263 -6.98 -15.18 -8.50
CA GLY A 263 -7.87 -15.24 -9.64
C GLY A 263 -7.30 -14.55 -10.88
N PRO A 264 -7.92 -14.76 -12.05
CA PRO A 264 -7.50 -14.14 -13.31
C PRO A 264 -7.76 -12.63 -13.33
N ASP A 265 -8.79 -12.17 -12.59
CA ASP A 265 -9.17 -10.78 -12.51
C ASP A 265 -8.69 -10.16 -11.18
N PRO A 266 -8.29 -8.87 -11.17
CA PRO A 266 -7.87 -8.21 -9.94
C PRO A 266 -8.98 -8.23 -8.87
N GLY A 267 -8.64 -8.62 -7.64
CA GLY A 267 -9.59 -8.73 -6.53
C GLY A 267 -10.44 -10.00 -6.52
N THR A 268 -10.16 -10.95 -7.40
CA THR A 268 -10.81 -12.27 -7.42
C THR A 268 -9.89 -13.37 -6.91
N TRP A 269 -10.48 -14.39 -6.30
CA TRP A 269 -9.80 -15.57 -5.77
C TRP A 269 -10.36 -16.82 -6.41
N LEU A 270 -9.49 -17.69 -6.89
CA LEU A 270 -9.86 -18.93 -7.55
C LEU A 270 -9.77 -20.09 -6.57
N ILE A 271 -10.85 -20.85 -6.46
CA ILE A 271 -10.81 -22.23 -5.97
C ILE A 271 -10.59 -23.12 -7.19
N PRO A 272 -9.39 -23.72 -7.32
CA PRO A 272 -9.12 -24.61 -8.44
C PRO A 272 -10.03 -25.84 -8.38
N ARG A 273 -10.10 -26.57 -9.49
CA ARG A 273 -10.86 -27.82 -9.57
C ARG A 273 -10.47 -28.75 -8.42
N THR A 274 -11.44 -29.00 -7.55
CA THR A 274 -11.25 -29.78 -6.31
C THR A 274 -12.24 -30.93 -6.31
N ASP A 275 -11.74 -32.13 -5.99
CA ASP A 275 -12.56 -33.34 -5.94
C ASP A 275 -13.40 -33.42 -4.66
N ALA A 276 -14.60 -33.98 -4.81
CA ALA A 276 -15.58 -34.18 -3.76
C ALA A 276 -16.46 -35.42 -4.08
N ALA A 277 -17.26 -35.85 -3.11
CA ALA A 277 -18.15 -36.99 -3.30
C ALA A 277 -19.48 -36.78 -2.56
N ALA A 278 -20.58 -37.06 -3.28
CA ALA A 278 -21.92 -37.14 -2.71
C ALA A 278 -22.30 -38.62 -2.62
N HIS A 279 -23.03 -39.00 -1.59
CA HIS A 279 -23.47 -40.36 -1.37
C HIS A 279 -24.95 -40.47 -1.75
N LEU A 280 -25.28 -41.43 -2.63
CA LEU A 280 -26.64 -41.67 -3.10
C LEU A 280 -27.12 -43.03 -2.62
N VAL A 281 -28.26 -43.04 -1.92
CA VAL A 281 -29.01 -44.24 -1.60
C VAL A 281 -30.37 -44.21 -2.30
N VAL A 282 -30.65 -45.18 -3.15
CA VAL A 282 -31.94 -45.32 -3.84
C VAL A 282 -32.23 -46.77 -4.25
N GLU A 283 -33.47 -47.21 -4.14
CA GLU A 283 -33.90 -48.50 -4.65
C GLU A 283 -34.22 -48.44 -6.14
N VAL A 284 -33.71 -49.43 -6.86
CA VAL A 284 -33.73 -49.52 -8.31
C VAL A 284 -34.28 -50.88 -8.71
N LYS A 285 -35.27 -50.88 -9.60
CA LYS A 285 -35.85 -52.07 -10.21
C LYS A 285 -35.31 -52.27 -11.62
N SER A 286 -34.66 -53.41 -11.83
CA SER A 286 -34.16 -53.85 -13.12
C SER A 286 -35.28 -53.89 -14.17
N LEU A 287 -35.05 -53.26 -15.32
CA LEU A 287 -35.98 -53.32 -16.47
C LEU A 287 -35.92 -54.67 -17.21
N PHE A 288 -34.88 -55.47 -16.97
CA PHE A 288 -34.68 -56.75 -17.67
C PHE A 288 -35.40 -57.92 -16.99
N ASP A 289 -35.21 -58.08 -15.68
CA ASP A 289 -35.74 -59.22 -14.91
C ASP A 289 -36.70 -58.82 -13.78
N GLY A 290 -36.90 -57.52 -13.55
CA GLY A 290 -37.79 -57.02 -12.51
C GLY A 290 -37.28 -57.17 -11.09
N SER A 291 -36.03 -57.61 -10.87
CA SER A 291 -35.40 -57.64 -9.55
C SER A 291 -35.24 -56.23 -8.96
N VAL A 292 -35.28 -56.13 -7.63
CA VAL A 292 -35.06 -54.88 -6.89
C VAL A 292 -33.73 -54.96 -6.18
N SER A 293 -32.94 -53.90 -6.29
CA SER A 293 -31.63 -53.73 -5.67
C SER A 293 -31.48 -52.31 -5.13
N THR A 294 -30.57 -52.11 -4.19
CA THR A 294 -30.25 -50.78 -3.66
C THR A 294 -28.98 -50.28 -4.31
N PHE A 295 -29.06 -49.10 -4.93
CA PHE A 295 -27.90 -48.31 -5.30
C PHE A 295 -27.47 -47.53 -4.05
N ASP A 296 -26.25 -47.76 -3.60
CA ASP A 296 -25.65 -47.23 -2.37
C ASP A 296 -24.17 -46.98 -2.66
N GLU A 297 -23.88 -45.84 -3.30
CA GLU A 297 -22.54 -45.53 -3.80
C GLU A 297 -22.20 -44.05 -3.65
N ASP A 298 -20.89 -43.79 -3.57
CA ASP A 298 -20.31 -42.45 -3.62
C ASP A 298 -20.16 -41.98 -5.07
N VAL A 299 -20.98 -41.01 -5.43
CA VAL A 299 -20.95 -40.29 -6.70
C VAL A 299 -19.89 -39.19 -6.64
N ARG A 300 -18.79 -39.40 -7.35
CA ARG A 300 -17.68 -38.44 -7.41
C ARG A 300 -18.05 -37.24 -8.27
N PHE A 301 -17.66 -36.06 -7.82
CA PHE A 301 -17.75 -34.85 -8.60
C PHE A 301 -16.54 -33.96 -8.33
N SER A 302 -16.42 -32.91 -9.13
CA SER A 302 -15.40 -31.89 -8.93
C SER A 302 -16.04 -30.52 -9.08
N SER A 303 -15.63 -29.56 -8.28
CA SER A 303 -16.09 -28.18 -8.39
C SER A 303 -14.94 -27.19 -8.41
N SER A 304 -15.17 -26.08 -9.10
CA SER A 304 -14.30 -24.91 -9.17
C SER A 304 -15.15 -23.67 -8.95
N TYR A 305 -14.58 -22.68 -8.28
CA TYR A 305 -15.32 -21.46 -7.94
C TYR A 305 -14.42 -20.24 -8.05
N VAL A 306 -15.04 -19.10 -8.35
CA VAL A 306 -14.43 -17.78 -8.19
C VAL A 306 -15.10 -17.09 -7.01
N VAL A 307 -14.28 -16.51 -6.14
CA VAL A 307 -14.69 -15.76 -4.96
C VAL A 307 -14.33 -14.29 -5.16
N THR A 308 -15.32 -13.42 -5.01
CA THR A 308 -15.14 -11.96 -5.01
C THR A 308 -15.53 -11.42 -3.65
N ILE A 309 -14.67 -10.57 -3.08
CA ILE A 309 -14.95 -9.86 -1.83
C ILE A 309 -15.64 -8.54 -2.20
N LEU A 310 -16.88 -8.36 -1.76
CA LEU A 310 -17.65 -7.15 -1.98
C LEU A 310 -17.22 -6.03 -1.01
N PRO A 311 -17.48 -4.74 -1.32
CA PRO A 311 -17.08 -3.62 -0.48
C PRO A 311 -17.65 -3.64 0.95
N ASP A 312 -18.79 -4.30 1.16
CA ASP A 312 -19.44 -4.49 2.46
C ASP A 312 -18.91 -5.72 3.23
N GLY A 313 -17.92 -6.41 2.67
CA GLY A 313 -17.33 -7.62 3.24
C GLY A 313 -18.14 -8.89 2.98
N GLN A 314 -19.18 -8.84 2.15
CA GLN A 314 -19.85 -10.06 1.69
C GLN A 314 -19.00 -10.82 0.66
N LEU A 315 -19.18 -12.13 0.61
CA LEU A 315 -18.50 -13.00 -0.34
C LEU A 315 -19.47 -13.40 -1.45
N LEU A 316 -19.11 -13.11 -2.69
CA LEU A 316 -19.80 -13.65 -3.86
C LEU A 316 -19.01 -14.87 -4.35
N ILE A 317 -19.60 -16.05 -4.25
CA ILE A 317 -19.00 -17.33 -4.69
C ILE A 317 -19.76 -17.81 -5.92
N LYS A 318 -19.07 -17.96 -7.05
CA LYS A 318 -19.66 -18.39 -8.32
C LYS A 318 -18.96 -19.64 -8.84
N GLY A 319 -19.71 -20.70 -9.10
CA GLY A 319 -19.20 -21.90 -9.77
C GLY A 319 -18.78 -21.60 -11.22
N ILE A 320 -17.66 -22.18 -11.65
CA ILE A 320 -17.10 -22.04 -13.00
C ILE A 320 -16.80 -23.40 -13.63
#